data_AF-A0A7W7VTU4-F1
#
_entry.id   AF-A0A7W7VTU4-F1
#
_cell.length_a   1.000
_cell.length_b   1.000
_cell.length_c   1.000
_cell.angle_alpha   90.00
_cell.angle_beta   90.00
_cell.angle_gamma   90.00
#
_symmetry.space_group_name_H-M   'P 1'
#
loop_
_entity.id
_entity.type
_entity.pdbx_description
1 polymer ?
#
loop_
_entity_poly.entity_id
_entity_poly.type
_entity_poly.pdbx_seq_one_letter_code
_entity_poly.pdbx_strand_id
1 'polypeptide(L)'
;MNDARLAPVAWHSVIAGSTVSTVAVRDDQLDLAAELNRQWHRLAVEHGVIDSHGAFVLHPEDTIGLFPHPDHRCSTGCCGPDGVSGRNRVCTCGVEVATLVADCWTYQELWLDPSASGPSHRDRLQ
;
A
#
# COMPACT_ATOMS: atom_id res chain seq x y z
N MET A 1 -3.24 5.45 -31.68
CA MET A 1 -2.13 6.32 -31.23
C MET A 1 -2.76 7.52 -30.56
N ASN A 2 -3.19 7.35 -29.31
CA ASN A 2 -3.76 8.42 -28.50
C ASN A 2 -2.95 8.40 -27.20
N ASP A 3 -1.97 9.30 -27.14
CA ASP A 3 -1.02 9.44 -26.04
C ASP A 3 -1.73 10.18 -24.91
N ALA A 4 -2.58 9.46 -24.16
CA ALA A 4 -3.23 9.98 -22.97
C ALA A 4 -2.15 10.13 -21.89
N ARG A 5 -1.46 11.28 -21.89
CA ARG A 5 -0.64 11.69 -20.74
C ARG A 5 -1.55 11.68 -19.53
N LEU A 6 -1.29 10.76 -18.61
CA LEU A 6 -2.02 10.61 -17.37
C LEU A 6 -1.91 11.92 -16.60
N ALA A 7 -3.06 12.55 -16.31
CA ALA A 7 -3.11 13.70 -15.43
C ALA A 7 -2.41 13.35 -14.10
N PRO A 8 -1.61 14.26 -13.51
CA PRO A 8 -0.94 13.99 -12.25
C PRO A 8 -2.00 13.94 -11.15
N VAL A 9 -2.41 12.72 -10.81
CA VAL A 9 -3.23 12.47 -9.63
C VAL A 9 -2.34 12.72 -8.42
N ALA A 10 -2.91 13.31 -7.39
CA ALA A 10 -2.29 13.52 -6.07
C ALA A 10 -1.73 12.23 -5.42
N TRP A 11 -2.04 11.09 -6.01
CA TRP A 11 -1.71 9.78 -5.49
C TRP A 11 -1.18 8.88 -6.59
N HIS A 12 0.02 8.34 -6.39
CA HIS A 12 0.52 7.27 -7.22
C HIS A 12 -0.12 5.95 -6.79
N SER A 13 -1.06 5.47 -7.62
CA SER A 13 -1.51 4.08 -7.81
C SER A 13 -1.81 3.22 -6.58
N VAL A 14 -2.84 3.60 -5.82
CA VAL A 14 -3.81 2.61 -5.29
C VAL A 14 -5.16 2.87 -5.98
N ILE A 15 -5.21 2.65 -7.29
CA ILE A 15 -6.41 2.81 -8.11
C ILE A 15 -6.87 1.41 -8.48
N ALA A 16 -7.92 0.91 -7.82
CA ALA A 16 -8.70 -0.17 -8.40
C ALA A 16 -9.28 0.34 -9.72
N GLY A 17 -9.42 -0.51 -10.74
CA GLY A 17 -9.88 -0.10 -12.07
C GLY A 17 -11.26 0.59 -12.10
N SER A 18 -11.99 0.60 -10.98
CA SER A 18 -13.28 1.27 -10.79
C SER A 18 -13.23 2.52 -9.91
N THR A 19 -12.06 2.95 -9.43
CA THR A 19 -11.97 4.10 -8.52
C THR A 19 -12.26 5.40 -9.27
N VAL A 20 -13.25 6.16 -8.80
CA VAL A 20 -13.56 7.51 -9.28
C VAL A 20 -12.84 8.52 -8.39
N SER A 21 -12.06 9.43 -8.98
CA SER A 21 -11.37 10.47 -8.22
C SER A 21 -12.36 11.45 -7.61
N THR A 22 -12.28 11.66 -6.29
CA THR A 22 -13.07 12.69 -5.59
C THR A 22 -12.62 14.11 -5.98
N VAL A 23 -11.34 14.28 -6.33
CA VAL A 23 -10.78 15.55 -6.78
C VAL A 23 -9.73 15.29 -7.87
N ALA A 24 -9.65 16.17 -8.87
CA ALA A 24 -8.63 16.14 -9.92
C ALA A 24 -7.97 17.52 -10.02
N VAL A 25 -6.64 17.54 -10.12
CA VAL A 25 -5.84 18.76 -10.31
C VAL A 25 -5.46 18.85 -11.78
N ARG A 26 -5.46 20.06 -12.34
CA ARG A 26 -5.05 20.29 -13.72
C ARG A 26 -3.54 20.08 -13.88
N ASP A 27 -3.14 19.53 -15.02
CA ASP A 27 -1.75 19.21 -15.35
C ASP A 27 -0.80 20.43 -15.37
N ASP A 28 -1.33 21.65 -15.50
CA ASP A 28 -0.57 22.90 -15.47
C ASP A 28 -0.36 23.47 -14.05
N GLN A 29 -0.86 22.78 -13.01
CA GLN A 29 -0.79 23.21 -11.61
C GLN A 29 0.00 22.22 -10.74
N LEU A 30 1.21 21.86 -11.17
CA LEU A 30 2.04 20.86 -10.49
C LEU A 30 2.36 21.23 -9.03
N ASP A 31 2.57 22.50 -8.73
CA ASP A 31 2.82 22.97 -7.35
C ASP A 31 1.61 22.75 -6.43
N LEU A 32 0.40 22.87 -6.98
CA LEU A 32 -0.85 22.62 -6.24
C LEU A 32 -1.03 21.13 -5.96
N ALA A 33 -0.72 20.27 -6.93
CA ALA A 33 -0.72 18.82 -6.72
C ALA A 33 0.29 18.44 -5.63
N ALA A 34 1.51 18.98 -5.68
CA ALA A 34 2.53 18.74 -4.65
C ALA A 34 2.06 19.20 -3.26
N GLU A 35 1.43 20.38 -3.16
CA GLU A 35 0.91 20.86 -1.87
C GLU A 35 -0.25 20.01 -1.34
N LEU A 36 -1.18 19.62 -2.21
CA LEU A 36 -2.30 18.76 -1.84
C LEU A 36 -1.79 17.41 -1.30
N ASN A 37 -0.74 16.85 -1.91
CA ASN A 37 -0.10 15.62 -1.45
C ASN A 37 0.54 15.78 -0.07
N ARG A 38 1.23 16.90 0.18
CA ARG A 38 1.82 17.20 1.48
C ARG A 38 0.78 17.33 2.58
N GLN A 39 -0.29 18.09 2.32
CA GLN A 39 -1.37 18.28 3.29
C GLN A 39 -2.10 16.98 3.57
N TRP A 40 -2.37 16.18 2.53
CA TRP A 40 -2.97 14.87 2.67
C TRP A 40 -2.07 13.94 3.51
N HIS A 41 -0.78 13.84 3.20
CA HIS A 41 0.16 13.00 3.95
C HIS A 41 0.23 13.40 5.42
N ARG A 42 0.29 14.71 5.72
CA ARG A 42 0.27 15.20 7.10
C ARG A 42 -0.98 14.71 7.85
N LEU A 43 -2.17 14.92 7.25
CA LEU A 43 -3.43 14.52 7.87
C LEU A 43 -3.56 13.00 7.99
N ALA A 44 -3.07 12.24 7.00
CA ALA A 44 -3.08 10.79 7.02
C ALA A 44 -2.25 10.23 8.16
N VAL A 45 -1.07 10.81 8.42
CA VAL A 45 -0.23 10.46 9.58
C VAL A 45 -0.90 10.88 10.89
N GLU A 46 -1.44 12.10 10.96
CA GLU A 46 -2.13 12.62 12.16
C GLU A 46 -3.34 11.76 12.56
N HIS A 47 -4.07 11.25 11.57
CA HIS A 47 -5.24 10.39 11.77
C HIS A 47 -4.93 8.90 11.75
N GLY A 48 -3.67 8.49 11.62
CA GLY A 48 -3.25 7.08 11.65
C GLY A 48 -3.69 6.25 10.43
N VAL A 49 -3.99 6.90 9.30
CA VAL A 49 -4.27 6.23 8.01
C VAL A 49 -2.97 5.70 7.39
N ILE A 50 -1.88 6.44 7.57
CA ILE A 50 -0.51 6.01 7.27
C ILE A 50 0.29 6.12 8.56
N ASP A 51 1.15 5.14 8.84
CA ASP A 51 2.05 5.21 9.98
C ASP A 51 3.23 6.19 9.75
N SER A 52 4.10 6.35 10.76
CA SER A 52 5.29 7.19 10.64
C SER A 52 6.32 6.68 9.61
N HIS A 53 6.16 5.45 9.12
CA HIS A 53 7.04 4.80 8.15
C HIS A 53 6.51 4.88 6.72
N GLY A 54 5.35 5.51 6.50
CA GLY A 54 4.77 5.66 5.18
C GLY A 54 3.93 4.46 4.74
N ALA A 55 3.63 3.50 5.63
CA ALA A 55 2.79 2.35 5.33
C ALA A 55 1.31 2.63 5.65
N PHE A 56 0.40 2.13 4.82
CA PHE A 56 -1.02 2.13 5.16
C PHE A 56 -1.28 1.07 6.23
N VAL A 57 -1.93 1.47 7.31
CA VAL A 57 -2.34 0.54 8.37
C VAL A 57 -3.75 0.04 8.07
N LEU A 58 -3.88 -1.27 7.89
CA LEU A 58 -5.15 -1.95 7.62
C LEU A 58 -5.38 -3.01 8.70
N HIS A 59 -6.65 -3.35 8.96
CA HIS A 59 -6.94 -4.57 9.67
C HIS A 59 -6.59 -5.76 8.75
N PRO A 60 -5.97 -6.85 9.25
CA PRO A 60 -5.56 -7.98 8.41
C PRO A 60 -6.73 -8.61 7.62
N GLU A 61 -7.93 -8.61 8.20
CA GLU A 61 -9.14 -9.17 7.59
C GLU A 61 -9.70 -8.33 6.43
N ASP A 62 -9.29 -7.07 6.29
CA ASP A 62 -9.72 -6.21 5.19
C ASP A 62 -8.92 -6.44 3.90
N THR A 63 -7.99 -7.41 3.90
CA THR A 63 -7.07 -7.66 2.79
C THR A 63 -7.36 -8.97 2.06
N ILE A 64 -7.22 -8.94 0.73
CA ILE A 64 -7.50 -10.07 -0.15
C ILE A 64 -6.30 -10.29 -1.06
N GLY A 65 -5.95 -11.56 -1.30
CA GLY A 65 -4.88 -11.93 -2.23
C GLY A 65 -3.47 -11.70 -1.68
N LEU A 66 -3.33 -11.65 -0.35
CA LEU A 66 -2.05 -11.64 0.34
C LEU A 66 -1.79 -13.00 0.98
N PHE A 67 -0.59 -13.53 0.75
CA PHE A 67 -0.15 -14.82 1.26
C PHE A 67 1.06 -14.64 2.17
N PRO A 68 1.33 -15.57 3.10
CA PRO A 68 2.58 -15.57 3.85
C PRO A 68 3.80 -15.63 2.92
N HIS A 69 4.85 -14.89 3.28
CA HIS A 69 6.12 -14.98 2.58
C HIS A 69 6.68 -16.42 2.62
N PRO A 70 7.25 -16.96 1.53
CA PRO A 70 7.78 -18.33 1.50
C PRO A 70 8.92 -18.60 2.47
N ASP A 71 9.75 -17.58 2.76
CA ASP A 71 10.71 -17.67 3.86
C ASP A 71 10.01 -17.42 5.19
N HIS A 72 9.83 -18.48 5.98
CA HIS A 72 9.21 -18.44 7.29
C HIS A 72 9.96 -17.57 8.30
N ARG A 73 11.24 -17.24 8.06
CA ARG A 73 12.01 -16.33 8.91
C ARG A 73 11.48 -14.90 8.87
N CYS A 74 10.72 -14.54 7.83
CA CYS A 74 10.03 -13.24 7.77
C CYS A 74 8.80 -13.19 8.70
N SER A 75 8.36 -14.32 9.25
CA SER A 75 7.10 -14.47 9.99
C SER A 75 7.35 -14.98 11.42
N THR A 76 8.26 -14.33 12.14
CA THR A 76 8.67 -14.68 13.51
C THR A 76 7.72 -14.14 14.58
N GLY A 77 7.50 -14.89 15.65
CA GLY A 77 6.76 -14.46 16.85
C GLY A 77 6.20 -15.66 17.63
N CYS A 78 5.45 -15.42 18.70
CA CYS A 78 4.91 -16.47 19.58
C CYS A 78 3.69 -17.17 18.97
N CYS A 79 2.66 -16.40 18.62
CA CYS A 79 1.38 -16.90 18.08
C CYS A 79 1.09 -16.40 16.66
N GLY A 80 1.92 -15.50 16.15
CA GLY A 80 1.82 -14.87 14.84
C GLY A 80 3.06 -14.00 14.60
N PRO A 81 3.16 -13.32 13.45
CA PRO A 81 4.30 -12.46 13.17
C PRO A 81 4.33 -11.24 14.09
N ASP A 82 5.47 -10.90 14.66
CA ASP A 82 5.68 -9.71 15.50
C ASP A 82 5.93 -8.42 14.69
N GLY A 83 6.10 -8.54 13.37
CA GLY A 83 6.37 -7.42 12.46
C GLY A 83 7.83 -6.98 12.36
N VAL A 84 8.74 -7.53 13.16
CA VAL A 84 10.13 -7.05 13.27
C VAL A 84 10.98 -7.49 12.07
N SER A 85 10.67 -8.64 11.50
CA SER A 85 11.41 -9.23 10.37
C SER A 85 11.10 -8.58 9.01
N GLY A 86 10.33 -7.48 8.99
CA GLY A 86 9.96 -6.77 7.77
C GLY A 86 8.82 -7.42 7.00
N ARG A 87 8.79 -7.22 5.67
CA ARG A 87 7.69 -7.67 4.82
C ARG A 87 7.55 -9.19 4.89
N ASN A 88 6.34 -9.63 5.24
CA ASN A 88 6.03 -11.05 5.44
C ASN A 88 4.73 -11.46 4.75
N ARG A 89 4.19 -10.57 3.92
CA ARG A 89 3.04 -10.81 3.04
C ARG A 89 3.41 -10.52 1.59
N VAL A 90 3.11 -11.50 0.74
CA VAL A 90 3.32 -11.43 -0.71
C VAL A 90 1.99 -11.38 -1.43
N CYS A 91 1.95 -10.59 -2.49
CA CYS A 91 0.84 -10.61 -3.46
C CYS A 91 0.85 -11.95 -4.22
N THR A 92 -0.29 -12.35 -4.79
CA THR A 92 -0.38 -13.48 -5.75
C THR A 92 0.66 -13.42 -6.86
N CYS A 93 1.13 -12.22 -7.22
CA CYS A 93 2.14 -12.03 -8.26
C CYS A 93 3.58 -12.36 -7.78
N GLY A 94 3.76 -12.61 -6.49
CA GLY A 94 5.03 -12.97 -5.83
C GLY A 94 5.80 -11.79 -5.24
N VAL A 95 5.32 -10.54 -5.40
CA VAL A 95 5.99 -9.35 -4.82
C VAL A 95 5.63 -9.22 -3.35
N GLU A 96 6.62 -8.96 -2.51
CA GLU A 96 6.44 -8.57 -1.11
C GLU A 96 5.82 -7.17 -1.03
N VAL A 97 4.66 -7.06 -0.40
CA VAL A 97 3.87 -5.83 -0.40
C VAL A 97 3.50 -5.34 0.99
N ALA A 98 3.57 -6.19 2.02
CA ALA A 98 3.14 -5.80 3.35
C ALA A 98 3.86 -6.56 4.47
N THR A 99 3.83 -5.96 5.66
CA THR A 99 4.20 -6.56 6.93
C THR A 99 2.93 -6.82 7.73
N LEU A 100 2.65 -8.07 8.08
CA LEU A 100 1.66 -8.40 9.08
C LEU A 100 2.29 -8.35 10.47
N VAL A 101 1.58 -7.73 11.41
CA VAL A 101 1.78 -7.80 12.85
C VAL A 101 0.55 -8.49 13.44
N ALA A 102 0.73 -9.68 13.98
CA ALA A 102 -0.36 -10.49 14.54
C ALA A 102 0.10 -11.41 15.69
N ASP A 103 1.17 -11.07 16.40
CA ASP A 103 1.55 -11.80 17.60
C ASP A 103 0.53 -11.54 18.74
N CYS A 104 0.44 -12.46 19.71
CA CYS A 104 -0.62 -12.44 20.73
C CYS A 104 -0.50 -11.28 21.75
N TRP A 105 0.62 -10.58 21.75
CA TRP A 105 0.90 -9.43 22.62
C TRP A 105 1.03 -8.12 21.85
N THR A 106 0.78 -8.13 20.54
CA THR A 106 0.78 -6.96 19.66
C THR A 106 -0.62 -6.66 19.13
N TYR A 107 -0.82 -5.50 18.51
CA TYR A 107 -2.02 -5.23 17.72
C TYR A 107 -2.10 -6.15 16.51
N GLN A 108 -3.31 -6.32 15.97
CA GLN A 108 -3.56 -7.04 14.72
C GLN A 108 -3.59 -6.02 13.58
N GLU A 109 -2.46 -5.84 12.93
CA GLU A 109 -2.24 -4.78 11.94
C GLU A 109 -1.54 -5.34 10.71
N LEU A 110 -1.92 -4.81 9.55
CA LEU A 110 -1.19 -5.00 8.32
C LEU A 110 -0.66 -3.65 7.84
N TRP A 111 0.66 -3.54 7.70
CA TRP A 111 1.33 -2.37 7.17
C TRP A 111 1.63 -2.61 5.68
N LEU A 112 0.78 -2.03 4.82
CA LEU A 112 0.92 -2.11 3.36
C LEU A 112 1.88 -1.03 2.87
N ASP A 113 2.94 -1.45 2.18
CA ASP A 113 3.95 -0.56 1.62
C ASP A 113 3.46 0.03 0.29
N PRO A 114 3.15 1.34 0.21
CA PRO A 114 2.62 1.95 -1.00
C PRO A 114 3.65 2.04 -2.14
N SER A 115 4.94 1.84 -1.84
CA SER A 115 6.00 1.81 -2.87
C SER A 115 6.14 0.42 -3.51
N ALA A 116 5.59 -0.62 -2.89
CA ALA A 116 5.65 -1.98 -3.39
C ALA A 116 4.80 -2.12 -4.66
N SER A 117 5.48 -2.21 -5.80
CA SER A 117 4.87 -2.31 -7.12
C SER A 117 5.39 -3.54 -7.86
N GLY A 118 4.54 -4.13 -8.68
CA GLY A 118 4.86 -5.31 -9.50
C GLY A 118 3.89 -5.43 -10.66
N PRO A 119 4.23 -6.21 -11.70
CA PRO A 119 3.33 -6.45 -12.82
C PRO A 119 2.03 -7.07 -12.32
N SER A 120 0.89 -6.57 -12.79
CA SER A 120 -0.40 -7.08 -12.35
C SER A 120 -0.56 -8.53 -12.80
N HIS A 121 -1.35 -9.32 -12.07
CA HIS A 121 -1.67 -10.69 -12.49
C HIS A 121 -2.40 -10.72 -13.86
N ARG A 122 -3.04 -9.62 -14.27
CA ARG A 122 -3.65 -9.50 -15.61
C ARG A 122 -2.61 -9.41 -16.72
N ASP A 123 -1.44 -8.85 -16.44
CA ASP A 123 -0.36 -8.67 -17.42
C ASP A 123 0.45 -9.94 -17.67
N ARG A 124 0.23 -10.99 -16.87
CA ARG A 124 0.91 -12.31 -16.98
C ARG A 124 0.11 -13.37 -17.74
N LEU A 125 -1.13 -13.06 -18.13
CA LEU A 125 -2.03 -13.95 -18.88
C LEU A 125 -2.20 -13.57 -20.35
N GLN A 126 -1.39 -12.60 -20.84
CA GLN A 126 -1.28 -12.20 -22.25
C GLN A 126 0.10 -12.61 -22.77
#